data_AF-T1CF71-F1
#
_entry.id   AF-T1CF71-F1
#
_cell.length_a   1.000
_cell.length_b   1.000
_cell.length_c   1.000
_cell.angle_alpha   90.00
_cell.angle_beta   90.00
_cell.angle_gamma   90.00
#
_symmetry.space_group_name_H-M   'P 1'
#
loop_
_entity.id
_entity.type
_entity.pdbx_description
1 polymer ?
#
loop_
_entity_poly.entity_id
_entity_poly.type
_entity_poly.pdbx_seq_one_letter_code
_entity_poly.pdbx_strand_id
1 'polypeptide(L)'
;MNASGSFDIENLFNKIRQLEIHTPQGVSGRLTKESRYVFNYDHANDSAAVALAMPVREESYASGDLMSVFAMNRPEGYLRYLIEERLK
;
A
#
# COMPACT_ATOMS: atom_id res chain seq x y z
N MET A 1 17.21 18.12 29.41
CA MET A 1 16.97 18.61 28.04
C MET A 1 17.38 17.49 27.10
N ASN A 2 16.46 16.62 26.68
CA ASN A 2 16.77 15.57 25.71
C ASN A 2 16.10 15.92 24.39
N ALA A 3 16.93 16.19 23.38
CA ALA A 3 16.49 16.40 22.02
C ALA A 3 15.90 15.09 21.49
N SER A 4 14.57 15.03 21.37
CA SER A 4 13.89 14.04 20.55
C SER A 4 14.34 14.28 19.11
N GLY A 5 15.19 13.39 18.57
CA GLY A 5 15.60 13.45 17.18
C GLY A 5 14.35 13.50 16.29
N SER A 6 14.29 14.48 15.39
CA SER A 6 13.23 14.60 14.41
C SER A 6 13.20 13.31 13.60
N PHE A 7 12.12 12.54 13.73
CA PHE A 7 11.88 11.39 12.88
C PHE A 7 11.71 11.92 11.44
N ASP A 8 12.66 11.58 10.57
CA ASP A 8 12.66 11.96 9.16
C ASP A 8 11.63 11.08 8.42
N ILE A 9 10.39 11.55 8.48
CA ILE A 9 9.22 10.92 7.89
C ILE A 9 9.36 10.86 6.36
N GLU A 10 9.97 11.88 5.74
CA GLU A 10 10.20 11.92 4.29
C GLU A 10 11.10 10.75 3.83
N ASN A 11 12.21 10.54 4.52
CA ASN A 11 13.15 9.46 4.23
C ASN A 11 12.52 8.08 4.51
N LEU A 12 11.67 7.97 5.53
CA LEU A 12 10.89 6.75 5.76
C LEU A 12 9.98 6.45 4.57
N PHE A 13 9.17 7.41 4.12
CA PHE A 13 8.25 7.18 3.00
C PHE A 13 8.97 6.87 1.69
N ASN A 14 10.10 7.50 1.42
CA ASN A 14 10.93 7.20 0.25
C ASN A 14 11.55 5.78 0.28
N LYS A 15 11.64 5.18 1.47
CA LYS A 15 12.14 3.82 1.69
C LYS A 15 11.05 2.76 1.76
N ILE A 16 9.78 3.13 1.97
CA ILE A 16 8.69 2.14 2.00
C ILE A 16 8.47 1.62 0.58
N ARG A 17 9.07 0.46 0.31
CA ARG A 17 8.96 -0.26 -0.96
C ARG A 17 8.05 -1.47 -0.86
N GLN A 18 7.58 -1.81 0.34
CA GLN A 18 6.82 -3.02 0.58
C GLN A 18 5.80 -2.78 1.68
N LEU A 19 4.58 -3.25 1.43
CA LEU A 19 3.47 -3.22 2.37
C LEU A 19 2.86 -4.62 2.47
N GLU A 20 2.56 -5.06 3.69
CA GLU A 20 1.71 -6.21 3.92
C GLU A 20 0.26 -5.73 3.95
N ILE A 21 -0.59 -6.40 3.16
CA ILE A 21 -1.98 -6.03 2.97
C ILE A 21 -2.84 -6.97 3.81
N HIS A 22 -3.71 -6.38 4.61
CA HIS A 22 -4.63 -7.08 5.50
C HIS A 22 -6.07 -6.75 5.10
N THR A 23 -6.93 -7.75 5.21
CA THR A 23 -8.38 -7.57 5.28
C THR A 23 -8.87 -7.92 6.69
N PRO A 24 -10.13 -7.62 7.05
CA PRO A 24 -10.69 -8.11 8.32
C PRO A 24 -10.64 -9.64 8.48
N GLN A 25 -10.49 -10.39 7.39
CA GLN A 25 -10.42 -11.85 7.37
C GLN A 25 -8.99 -12.39 7.53
N GLY A 26 -7.97 -11.53 7.49
CA GLY A 26 -6.58 -11.88 7.71
C GLY A 26 -5.60 -11.26 6.71
N VAL A 27 -4.40 -11.83 6.67
CA VAL A 27 -3.36 -11.42 5.71
C VAL A 27 -3.83 -11.78 4.30
N SER A 28 -3.83 -10.78 3.43
CA SER A 28 -4.20 -10.94 2.03
C SER A 28 -2.97 -11.19 1.17
N GLY A 29 -1.91 -10.42 1.40
CA GLY A 29 -0.71 -10.55 0.59
C GLY A 29 0.24 -9.38 0.73
N ARG A 30 1.07 -9.18 -0.29
CA ARG A 30 2.17 -8.23 -0.27
C ARG A 30 2.12 -7.34 -1.50
N LEU A 31 2.14 -6.03 -1.26
CA LEU A 31 2.28 -5.00 -2.28
C LEU A 31 3.71 -4.47 -2.26
N THR A 32 4.41 -4.57 -3.38
CA THR A 32 5.79 -4.10 -3.55
C THR A 32 5.86 -3.04 -4.64
N LYS A 33 6.58 -1.95 -4.39
CA LYS A 33 6.91 -0.92 -5.37
C LYS A 33 8.35 -1.11 -5.87
N GLU A 34 8.48 -1.82 -6.98
CA GLU A 34 9.71 -1.93 -7.76
C GLU A 34 9.76 -0.82 -8.83
N SER A 35 10.15 -1.15 -10.07
CA SER A 35 9.89 -0.28 -11.24
C SER A 35 8.38 -0.07 -11.45
N ARG A 36 7.59 -1.11 -11.20
CA ARG A 36 6.12 -1.14 -11.23
C ARG A 36 5.57 -1.54 -9.86
N TYR A 37 4.28 -1.32 -9.64
CA TYR A 37 3.59 -1.90 -8.49
C TYR A 37 3.28 -3.37 -8.78
N VAL A 38 3.64 -4.24 -7.84
CA VAL A 38 3.41 -5.69 -7.92
C VAL A 38 2.68 -6.11 -6.66
N PHE A 39 1.55 -6.80 -6.82
CA PHE A 39 0.80 -7.38 -5.71
C PHE A 39 0.67 -8.89 -5.91
N ASN A 40 0.98 -9.63 -4.85
CA ASN A 40 0.80 -11.06 -4.76
C ASN A 40 -0.03 -11.40 -3.53
N TYR A 41 -1.03 -12.26 -3.71
CA TYR A 41 -1.71 -12.91 -2.61
C TYR A 41 -0.74 -13.87 -1.90
N ASP A 42 -0.82 -13.96 -0.57
CA ASP A 42 0.02 -14.86 0.24
C ASP A 42 -0.86 -15.92 0.90
N HIS A 43 -0.94 -17.11 0.28
CA HIS A 43 -1.79 -18.22 0.73
C HIS A 43 -3.21 -17.80 1.14
N ALA A 44 -3.73 -16.73 0.51
CA ALA A 44 -4.99 -16.13 0.88
C ALA A 44 -6.13 -17.06 0.47
N ASN A 45 -7.06 -17.30 1.40
CA ASN A 45 -8.37 -17.83 1.03
C ASN A 45 -9.14 -16.74 0.25
N ASP A 46 -10.12 -17.12 -0.57
CA ASP A 46 -11.00 -16.18 -1.28
C ASP A 46 -11.67 -15.18 -0.32
N SER A 47 -11.86 -15.55 0.95
CA SER A 47 -12.36 -14.66 2.00
C SER A 47 -11.44 -13.48 2.33
N ALA A 48 -10.15 -13.58 2.02
CA ALA A 48 -9.14 -12.53 2.22
C ALA A 48 -8.82 -11.78 0.91
N ALA A 49 -9.64 -11.92 -0.13
CA ALA A 49 -9.51 -11.13 -1.36
C ALA A 49 -9.62 -9.63 -1.07
N VAL A 50 -8.77 -8.80 -1.71
CA VAL A 50 -8.82 -7.34 -1.51
C VAL A 50 -10.02 -6.69 -2.19
N ALA A 51 -10.54 -7.31 -3.24
CA ALA A 51 -11.71 -6.83 -3.98
C ALA A 51 -12.29 -7.94 -4.89
N LEU A 52 -13.59 -7.88 -5.17
CA LEU A 52 -14.25 -8.80 -6.10
C LEU A 52 -13.70 -8.69 -7.54
N ALA A 53 -13.26 -7.51 -7.95
CA ALA A 53 -12.66 -7.28 -9.27
C ALA A 53 -11.21 -7.79 -9.39
N MET A 54 -10.63 -8.28 -8.30
CA MET A 54 -9.24 -8.71 -8.22
C MET A 54 -9.17 -10.07 -7.50
N PRO A 55 -9.62 -11.16 -8.14
CA PRO A 55 -9.76 -12.47 -7.51
C PRO A 55 -8.43 -13.04 -7.01
N VAL A 56 -8.48 -13.92 -6.00
CA VAL A 56 -7.28 -14.60 -5.51
C VAL A 56 -6.71 -15.50 -6.60
N ARG A 57 -5.41 -15.36 -6.86
CA ARG A 57 -4.67 -16.17 -7.83
C ARG A 57 -3.17 -16.11 -7.55
N GLU A 58 -2.45 -17.13 -8.02
CA GLU A 58 -0.98 -17.22 -7.94
C GLU A 58 -0.28 -16.18 -8.82
N GLU A 59 -0.86 -15.85 -9.97
CA GLU A 59 -0.27 -14.88 -10.90
C GLU A 59 -0.27 -13.48 -10.28
N SER A 60 0.92 -12.86 -10.22
CA SER A 60 1.08 -11.49 -9.76
C SER A 60 0.20 -10.52 -10.54
N TYR A 61 -0.43 -9.61 -9.80
CA TYR A 61 -0.95 -8.39 -10.40
C TYR A 61 0.18 -7.40 -10.51
N ALA A 62 0.39 -6.84 -11.70
CA ALA A 62 1.46 -5.88 -11.91
C ALA A 62 1.02 -4.74 -12.83
N SER A 63 1.34 -3.52 -12.43
CA SER A 63 0.95 -2.30 -13.16
C SER A 63 1.98 -1.20 -12.91
N GLY A 64 2.25 -0.37 -13.91
CA GLY A 64 3.15 0.78 -13.76
C GLY A 64 2.65 1.74 -12.66
N ASP A 65 1.34 1.98 -12.67
CA ASP A 65 0.61 2.72 -11.64
C ASP A 65 0.04 1.80 -10.57
N LEU A 66 -0.24 2.36 -9.39
CA LEU A 66 -0.87 1.64 -8.29
C LEU A 66 -2.26 1.15 -8.74
N MET A 67 -2.53 -0.15 -8.58
CA MET A 67 -3.81 -0.75 -8.96
C MET A 67 -4.98 0.00 -8.31
N SER A 68 -6.08 0.15 -9.06
CA SER A 68 -7.23 0.96 -8.64
C SER A 68 -7.76 0.58 -7.25
N VAL A 69 -7.82 -0.72 -6.93
CA VAL A 69 -8.29 -1.22 -5.63
C VAL A 69 -7.50 -0.66 -4.44
N PHE A 70 -6.20 -0.35 -4.64
CA PHE A 70 -5.36 0.28 -3.64
C PHE A 70 -5.36 1.80 -3.77
N ALA A 71 -5.41 2.32 -4.99
CA ALA A 71 -5.42 3.75 -5.24
C ALA A 71 -6.65 4.45 -4.65
N MET A 72 -7.79 3.76 -4.61
CA MET A 72 -9.04 4.23 -3.99
C MET A 72 -8.97 4.37 -2.47
N ASN A 73 -7.98 3.76 -1.81
CA ASN A 73 -7.75 3.96 -0.37
C ASN A 73 -6.99 5.26 -0.07
N ARG A 74 -6.51 5.96 -1.11
CA ARG A 74 -5.85 7.25 -0.92
C ARG A 74 -6.91 8.34 -0.79
N PRO A 75 -6.72 9.31 0.11
CA PRO A 75 -7.59 10.45 0.20
C PRO A 75 -7.61 11.23 -1.12
N GLU A 76 -8.72 11.90 -1.39
CA GLU A 76 -8.87 12.79 -2.54
C GLU A 76 -8.93 14.27 -2.14
N GLY A 77 -8.87 15.14 -3.15
CA GLY A 77 -9.10 16.57 -3.02
C GLY A 77 -8.20 17.26 -1.98
N TYR A 78 -8.82 18.08 -1.12
CA TYR A 78 -8.10 18.90 -0.15
C TYR A 78 -7.42 18.07 0.95
N LEU A 79 -8.03 16.96 1.38
CA LEU A 79 -7.43 16.09 2.41
C LEU A 79 -6.13 15.48 1.91
N ARG A 80 -6.10 15.05 0.64
CA ARG A 80 -4.88 14.58 -0.01
C ARG A 80 -3.78 15.63 0.03
N TYR A 81 -4.10 16.85 -0.42
CA TYR A 81 -3.18 17.97 -0.41
C TYR A 81 -2.60 18.23 0.99
N LEU A 82 -3.45 18.27 2.02
CA LEU A 82 -3.01 18.48 3.40
C LEU A 82 -2.09 17.38 3.92
N ILE A 83 -2.36 16.12 3.57
CA ILE A 83 -1.51 15.01 3.98
C ILE A 83 -0.18 15.08 3.24
N GLU A 84 -0.18 15.29 1.92
CA GLU A 84 1.05 15.46 1.13
C GLU A 84 1.89 16.62 1.66
N GLU A 85 1.30 17.76 2.02
CA GLU A 85 2.02 18.91 2.55
C GLU A 85 2.61 18.69 3.96
N ARG A 86 2.02 17.78 4.75
CA ARG A 86 2.52 17.41 6.09
C ARG A 86 3.54 16.28 6.08
N LEU A 87 3.60 15.52 4.98
CA LEU A 87 4.51 14.38 4.82
C LEU A 87 5.70 14.68 3.88
N LYS A 88 5.70 15.84 3.21
CA LYS A 88 6.93 16.60 2.92
C LYS A 88 7.53 17.09 4.24
#